data_AF-A0A3M1KHU5-F1
#
_entry.id   AF-A0A3M1KHU5-F1
#
_cell.length_a   1.000
_cell.length_b   1.000
_cell.length_c   1.000
_cell.angle_alpha   90.00
_cell.angle_beta   90.00
_cell.angle_gamma   90.00
#
_symmetry.space_group_name_H-M   'P 1'
#
loop_
_entity.id
_entity.type
_entity.pdbx_description
1 polymer ?
#
loop_
_entity_poly.entity_id
_entity_poly.type
_entity_poly.pdbx_seq_one_letter_code
_entity_poly.pdbx_strand_id
1 'polypeptide(L)' 'MENKRDRFVRLAERRVNKALKDIRLIGNLSNRAAYSYTQEDVKKIFRALQREIEAAHSRFTDAERGAEGDFKL' A
#
# COMPACT_ATOMS: atom_id res chain seq x y z
N MET A 1 25.90 6.73 -13.84
CA MET A 1 24.84 7.55 -13.22
C MET A 1 23.58 6.71 -13.20
N GLU A 2 22.84 6.73 -12.11
CA GLU A 2 21.56 6.02 -12.00
C GLU A 2 20.48 6.76 -12.80
N ASN A 3 19.75 6.07 -13.68
CA ASN A 3 18.66 6.69 -14.45
C ASN A 3 17.37 6.76 -13.59
N LYS A 4 16.36 7.51 -14.05
CA LYS A 4 15.08 7.67 -13.32
C LYS A 4 14.38 6.33 -13.05
N ARG A 5 14.48 5.38 -13.98
CA ARG A 5 13.88 4.04 -13.88
C ARG A 5 14.58 3.20 -12.82
N ASP A 6 15.90 3.15 -12.81
CA ASP A 6 16.71 2.42 -11.83
C ASP A 6 16.43 2.94 -10.41
N ARG A 7 16.36 4.27 -10.25
CA ARG A 7 16.01 4.90 -8.98
C ARG A 7 14.62 4.51 -8.52
N PHE A 8 13.65 4.47 -9.42
CA PHE A 8 12.29 4.02 -9.11
C PHE A 8 12.28 2.56 -8.66
N VAL A 9 12.91 1.65 -9.42
CA VAL A 9 12.96 0.20 -9.10
C VAL A 9 13.57 -0.01 -7.72
N ARG A 10 14.76 0.54 -7.46
CA ARG A 10 15.45 0.38 -6.17
C ARG A 10 14.62 0.89 -5.00
N LEU A 11 13.94 2.03 -5.16
CA LEU A 11 13.07 2.58 -4.13
C LEU A 11 11.80 1.75 -3.94
N ALA A 12 11.19 1.30 -5.03
CA ALA A 12 9.97 0.49 -5.01
C ALA A 12 10.23 -0.86 -4.32
N GLU A 13 11.24 -1.60 -4.74
CA GLU A 13 11.61 -2.89 -4.15
C GLU A 13 11.85 -2.77 -2.64
N ARG A 14 12.65 -1.79 -2.23
CA ARG A 14 12.94 -1.57 -0.80
C ARG A 14 11.67 -1.25 0.00
N ARG A 15 10.79 -0.40 -0.53
CA ARG A 15 9.56 0.02 0.16
C ARG A 15 8.52 -1.11 0.22
N VAL A 16 8.33 -1.83 -0.88
CA VAL A 16 7.40 -2.96 -0.96
C VAL A 16 7.87 -4.08 -0.03
N ASN A 17 9.16 -4.43 -0.04
CA ASN A 17 9.68 -5.46 0.87
C ASN A 17 9.49 -5.10 2.35
N LYS A 18 9.67 -3.82 2.71
CA LYS A 18 9.38 -3.35 4.07
C LYS A 18 7.89 -3.48 4.41
N ALA A 19 7.00 -3.04 3.53
CA ALA A 19 5.56 -3.16 3.72
C ALA A 19 5.12 -4.63 3.88
N LEU A 20 5.61 -5.53 3.03
CA LEU A 20 5.33 -6.96 3.12
C LEU A 20 5.80 -7.56 4.46
N LYS A 21 6.98 -7.16 4.95
CA LYS A 21 7.47 -7.59 6.26
C LYS A 21 6.54 -7.11 7.37
N ASP A 22 6.17 -5.84 7.36
CA ASP A 22 5.33 -5.25 8.40
C ASP A 22 3.91 -5.87 8.36
N ILE A 23 3.35 -6.17 7.18
CA ILE A 23 2.08 -6.91 7.03
C ILE A 23 2.17 -8.33 7.61
N ARG A 24 3.27 -9.06 7.39
CA ARG A 24 3.47 -10.38 8.00
C ARG A 24 3.50 -10.32 9.52
N LEU A 25 4.15 -9.29 10.08
CA LEU A 25 4.19 -9.06 11.53
C LEU A 25 2.79 -8.76 12.10
N ILE A 26 1.98 -7.99 11.38
CA ILE A 26 0.56 -7.79 11.73
C ILE A 26 -0.19 -9.13 11.72
N GLY A 27 0.07 -9.99 10.74
CA GLY A 27 -0.50 -11.34 10.67
C GLY A 27 -0.18 -12.19 11.90
N ASN A 28 1.01 -12.06 12.49
CA ASN A 28 1.39 -12.78 13.70
C ASN A 28 0.56 -12.39 14.94
N LEU A 29 -0.08 -11.22 14.93
CA LEU A 29 -1.00 -10.79 16.01
C LEU A 29 -2.28 -11.63 16.06
N SER A 30 -2.53 -12.49 15.06
CA SER A 30 -3.62 -13.46 15.08
C SER A 30 -3.47 -14.56 16.14
N ASN A 31 -2.29 -14.68 16.77
CA ASN A 31 -2.06 -15.66 17.82
C ASN A 31 -2.85 -15.32 19.10
N ARG A 32 -4.04 -15.92 19.24
CA ARG A 32 -4.91 -15.73 20.41
C ARG A 32 -4.36 -16.30 21.72
N ALA A 33 -3.33 -17.16 21.67
CA ALA A 33 -2.66 -17.61 22.89
C ALA A 33 -1.75 -16.51 23.48
N ALA A 34 -1.25 -15.60 22.65
CA ALA A 34 -0.39 -14.50 23.07
C ALA A 34 -1.15 -13.17 23.22
N TYR A 35 -2.27 -13.00 22.51
CA TYR A 35 -2.98 -11.72 22.42
C TYR A 35 -4.50 -11.88 22.57
N SER A 36 -5.13 -10.86 23.14
CA SER A 36 -6.58 -10.70 23.14
C SER A 36 -6.97 -9.56 22.22
N TYR A 37 -7.93 -9.81 21.33
CA TYR A 37 -8.45 -8.84 20.38
C TYR A 37 -9.88 -9.19 19.98
N THR A 38 -10.62 -8.18 19.55
CA THR A 38 -11.99 -8.33 19.08
C THR A 38 -12.05 -8.41 17.56
N GLN A 39 -13.20 -8.85 17.03
CA GLN A 39 -13.44 -8.77 15.59
C GLN A 39 -13.48 -7.32 15.08
N GLU A 40 -13.80 -6.35 15.95
CA GLU A 40 -13.78 -4.93 15.59
C GLU A 40 -12.35 -4.42 15.39
N ASP A 41 -11.41 -4.84 16.24
CA ASP A 41 -9.98 -4.49 16.11
C ASP A 41 -9.42 -4.99 14.78
N VAL A 42 -9.71 -6.25 14.43
CA VAL A 42 -9.33 -6.84 13.15
C VAL A 42 -9.89 -6.01 11.98
N LYS A 43 -11.19 -5.67 12.02
CA LYS A 43 -11.81 -4.83 10.98
C LYS A 43 -11.14 -3.46 10.87
N LYS A 44 -10.85 -2.79 11.98
CA LYS A 44 -10.19 -1.48 12.02
C LYS A 44 -8.79 -1.54 11.39
N ILE A 45 -7.99 -2.56 11.75
CA ILE A 45 -6.64 -2.77 11.22
C ILE A 45 -6.68 -2.91 9.69
N PHE A 46 -7.47 -3.86 9.17
CA PHE A 46 -7.48 -4.14 7.74
C PHE A 46 -8.15 -3.03 6.93
N ARG A 47 -9.15 -2.33 7.48
CA ARG A 47 -9.74 -1.15 6.82
C ARG A 47 -8.74 0.00 6.70
N ALA A 48 -7.88 0.20 7.71
CA ALA A 48 -6.82 1.21 7.62
C ALA A 48 -5.79 0.87 6.55
N LEU A 49 -5.31 -0.38 6.52
CA LEU A 49 -4.37 -0.86 5.50
C LEU A 49 -4.95 -0.74 4.08
N GLN A 50 -6.20 -1.16 3.89
CA GLN A 50 -6.87 -1.10 2.59
C GLN A 50 -6.98 0.34 2.07
N ARG A 51 -7.40 1.29 2.91
CA ARG A 51 -7.50 2.71 2.53
C ARG A 51 -6.16 3.30 2.10
N GLU A 52 -5.07 2.97 2.79
CA GLU A 52 -3.74 3.45 2.41
C GLU A 52 -3.24 2.84 1.10
N ILE A 53 -3.54 1.56 0.85
CA ILE A 53 -3.23 0.92 -0.43
C ILE A 53 -4.00 1.58 -1.57
N GLU A 54 -5.30 1.83 -1.39
CA GLU A 54 -6.15 2.51 -2.36
C GLU A 54 -5.67 3.94 -2.63
N ALA A 55 -5.33 4.71 -1.60
CA ALA A 55 -4.80 6.05 -1.73
C ALA A 55 -3.43 6.09 -2.42
N ALA A 56 -2.57 5.09 -2.19
CA ALA A 56 -1.31 4.96 -2.89
C ALA A 56 -1.52 4.61 -4.37
N HIS A 57 -2.43 3.68 -4.66
CA HIS A 57 -2.78 3.26 -6.02
C HIS A 57 -3.39 4.42 -6.82
N SER A 58 -4.28 5.22 -6.21
CA SER A 58 -4.93 6.34 -6.90
C SER A 58 -3.92 7.35 -7.44
N ARG A 59 -2.80 7.58 -6.75
CA ARG A 59 -1.74 8.50 -7.21
C ARG A 59 -1.04 8.03 -8.50
N PHE A 60 -1.04 6.73 -8.78
CA PHE A 60 -0.54 6.20 -10.05
C PHE A 60 -1.57 6.34 -11.17
N THR A 61 -2.86 6.20 -10.87
CA THR A 61 -3.93 6.29 -11.87
C THR A 61 -4.39 7.72 -12.15
N ASP A 62 -4.35 8.61 -11.16
CA ASP A 62 -4.70 10.03 -11.32
C ASP A 62 -3.64 10.76 -12.15
N ALA A 63 -2.39 10.28 -12.12
CA ALA A 63 -1.33 10.73 -13.02
C ALA A 63 -1.63 10.40 -14.50
N GLU A 64 -2.39 9.34 -14.79
CA GLU A 64 -2.85 9.01 -16.14
C GLU A 64 -4.07 9.86 -16.55
N ARG A 65 -5.00 10.13 -15.63
CA ARG A 65 -6.19 10.97 -15.90
C ARG A 65 -5.90 12.45 -16.13
N GLY A 66 -4.75 12.95 -15.67
CA GLY A 66 -4.28 14.30 -15.99
C GLY A 66 -3.84 14.50 -17.44
N ALA A 67 -3.76 13.44 -18.25
CA ALA A 67 -3.37 13.49 -19.66
C ALA A 67 -4.55 13.35 -20.64
N GLU A 68 -5.76 12.99 -20.20
CA GLU A 68 -6.98 12.93 -21.03
C GLU A 68 -7.85 14.19 -20.86
N GLY A 69 -7.21 15.35 -21.03
CA GLY A 69 -7.88 16.64 -21.15
C GLY A 69 -7.88 17.13 -22.58
N ASP A 70 -8.56 16.43 -23.49
CA ASP A 70 -8.95 17.03 -24.77
C ASP A 70 -10.40 16.60 -25.08
N PHE A 71 -11.34 17.43 -24.63
CA PHE A 71 -12.73 17.38 -25.06
C PHE A 71 -12.76 17.68 -26.57
N LYS A 72 -13.27 16.75 -27.38
CA LYS A 72 -13.67 17.01 -28.76
C LYS A 72 -15.12 16.58 -28.94
N LEU A 73 -15.86 17.43 -29.67
CA LEU A 73 -17.27 17.26 -30.05
C LEU A 73 -17.56 15.91 -30.68
#